data_AF-A0ABD0J3R7-F1
#
_entry.id   AF-A0ABD0J3R7-F1
#
_cell.length_a   1.000
_cell.length_b   1.000
_cell.length_c   1.000
_cell.angle_alpha   90.00
_cell.angle_beta   90.00
_cell.angle_gamma   90.00
#
_symmetry.space_group_name_H-M   'P 1'
#
loop_
_entity.id
_entity.type
_entity.pdbx_description
1 polymer ?
#
loop_
_entity_poly.entity_id
_entity_poly.type
_entity_poly.pdbx_seq_one_letter_code
_entity_poly.pdbx_strand_id
1 'polypeptide(L)'
;DEGPSTCTAVVRNRSAHITCFFHENVNDTKKSVTIEQRALLPTGEISPDSKAVVSCFWLEHGQWECDVKKGFSEDGSVSTTLKVKIPKPTKEDEGEYVCLLVPSEAQAEPCVLTLAMLPNAKPMPPYNLTIEDTTNDSITVSWVAGESEFLPQVFRVRYRNTAAVGSPYKFEEVYSNNTIYTITDMRSNTEYEISVMAKNSK
;
A
#
# COMPACT_ATOMS: atom_id res chain seq x y z
N ASP A 1 28.26 -23.86 10.44
CA ASP A 1 28.15 -23.16 9.15
C ASP A 1 27.35 -21.90 9.32
N GLU A 2 28.00 -20.75 9.18
CA GLU A 2 27.30 -19.48 8.99
C GLU A 2 26.73 -19.49 7.56
N GLY A 3 25.40 -19.53 7.44
CA GLY A 3 24.72 -19.40 6.16
C GLY A 3 24.36 -17.94 5.84
N PRO A 4 24.10 -17.62 4.56
CA PRO A 4 23.75 -16.26 4.15
C PRO A 4 22.42 -15.82 4.77
N SER A 5 22.34 -14.57 5.23
CA SER A 5 21.05 -14.00 5.61
C SER A 5 20.19 -13.80 4.36
N THR A 6 18.91 -14.13 4.43
CA THR A 6 17.96 -13.95 3.32
C THR A 6 16.81 -13.05 3.73
N CYS A 7 16.02 -12.55 2.77
CA CYS A 7 14.83 -11.78 3.09
C CYS A 7 13.66 -12.00 2.14
N THR A 8 12.48 -11.55 2.58
CA THR A 8 11.30 -11.41 1.73
C THR A 8 10.71 -10.02 1.91
N ALA A 9 10.18 -9.45 0.83
CA ALA A 9 9.47 -8.19 0.85
C ALA A 9 8.06 -8.39 0.25
N VAL A 10 7.03 -8.12 1.04
CA VAL A 10 5.63 -8.38 0.64
C VAL A 10 4.73 -7.21 0.98
N VAL A 11 3.84 -6.85 0.04
CA VAL A 11 2.77 -5.88 0.27
C VAL A 11 1.51 -6.62 0.67
N ARG A 12 0.92 -6.28 1.82
CA ARG A 12 -0.34 -6.84 2.33
C ARG A 12 -1.12 -5.77 3.08
N ASN A 13 -2.42 -5.66 2.79
CA ASN A 13 -3.34 -4.75 3.50
C ASN A 13 -2.80 -3.31 3.59
N ARG A 14 -2.37 -2.73 2.46
CA ARG A 14 -1.78 -1.37 2.37
C ARG A 14 -0.46 -1.14 3.10
N SER A 15 0.14 -2.17 3.70
CA SER A 15 1.46 -2.08 4.32
C SER A 15 2.44 -3.02 3.64
N ALA A 16 3.68 -2.56 3.48
CA ALA A 16 4.77 -3.45 3.08
C ALA A 16 5.42 -4.06 4.31
N HIS A 17 5.91 -5.29 4.17
CA HIS A 17 6.59 -6.02 5.23
C HIS A 17 7.88 -6.61 4.67
N ILE A 18 8.99 -6.29 5.31
CA ILE A 18 10.30 -6.89 5.04
C ILE A 18 10.58 -7.87 6.18
N THR A 19 10.85 -9.13 5.85
CA THR A 19 11.20 -10.16 6.83
C THR A 19 12.59 -10.68 6.52
N CYS A 20 13.52 -10.50 7.44
CA CYS A 20 14.84 -11.09 7.41
C CYS A 20 14.81 -12.50 8.03
N PHE A 21 15.61 -13.40 7.49
CA PHE A 21 15.82 -14.75 8.00
C PHE A 21 17.31 -14.99 8.22
N PHE A 22 17.64 -15.45 9.42
CA PHE A 22 19.00 -15.72 9.88
C PHE A 22 19.16 -17.21 10.17
N HIS A 23 20.36 -17.73 9.93
CA HIS A 23 20.69 -19.13 10.22
C HIS A 23 20.94 -19.39 11.72
N GLU A 24 20.99 -18.33 12.52
CA GLU A 24 21.19 -18.38 13.96
C GLU A 24 20.19 -17.48 14.67
N ASN A 25 19.98 -17.74 15.96
CA ASN A 25 19.13 -16.90 16.78
C ASN A 25 19.92 -15.67 17.24
N VAL A 26 19.58 -14.50 16.68
CA VAL A 26 20.27 -13.24 16.95
C VAL A 26 20.17 -12.84 18.43
N ASN A 27 19.08 -13.21 19.11
CA ASN A 27 18.93 -12.96 20.54
C ASN A 27 19.92 -13.78 21.39
N ASP A 28 20.37 -14.93 20.90
CA ASP A 28 21.34 -15.77 21.62
C ASP A 28 22.78 -15.32 21.30
N THR A 29 23.06 -14.99 20.03
CA THR A 29 24.42 -14.61 19.57
C THR A 29 24.78 -13.16 19.85
N LYS A 30 23.78 -12.33 20.17
CA LYS A 30 23.93 -10.89 20.44
C LYS A 30 24.63 -10.13 19.31
N LYS A 31 24.44 -10.59 18.07
CA LYS A 31 24.88 -9.88 16.86
C LYS A 31 23.95 -8.71 16.54
N SER A 32 24.47 -7.72 15.82
CA SER A 32 23.70 -6.58 15.32
C SER A 32 23.13 -6.88 13.94
N VAL A 33 22.00 -6.24 13.61
CA VAL A 33 21.31 -6.43 12.34
C VAL A 33 21.08 -5.07 11.68
N THR A 34 21.47 -4.95 10.42
CA THR A 34 21.19 -3.78 9.59
C THR A 34 20.37 -4.18 8.38
N ILE A 35 19.22 -3.55 8.18
CA ILE A 35 18.43 -3.66 6.96
C ILE A 35 18.74 -2.45 6.09
N GLU A 36 19.24 -2.70 4.90
CA GLU A 36 19.70 -1.66 3.98
C GLU A 36 18.89 -1.71 2.67
N GLN A 37 18.38 -0.55 2.25
CA GLN A 37 17.86 -0.35 0.90
C GLN A 37 19.05 -0.02 0.00
N ARG A 38 19.39 -0.93 -0.91
CA ARG A 38 20.53 -0.77 -1.81
C ARG A 38 20.22 0.21 -2.93
N ALA A 39 21.14 1.15 -3.12
CA ALA A 39 21.23 1.93 -4.34
C ALA A 39 22.27 1.28 -5.26
N LEU A 40 21.95 1.08 -6.53
CA LEU A 40 22.89 0.52 -7.51
C LEU A 40 23.36 1.61 -8.47
N LEU A 41 24.66 1.63 -8.75
CA LEU A 41 25.23 2.44 -9.82
C LEU A 41 24.82 1.88 -11.18
N PRO A 42 24.89 2.69 -12.27
CA PRO A 42 24.64 2.19 -13.63
C PRO A 42 25.53 1.02 -14.04
N THR A 43 26.68 0.84 -13.38
CA THR A 43 27.62 -0.27 -13.57
C THR A 43 27.14 -1.58 -12.93
N GLY A 44 26.10 -1.54 -12.10
CA GLY A 44 25.61 -2.67 -11.29
C GLY A 44 26.30 -2.82 -9.94
N GLU A 45 27.24 -1.93 -9.59
CA GLU A 45 27.91 -1.91 -8.29
C GLU A 45 27.04 -1.25 -7.21
N ILE A 46 27.28 -1.62 -5.94
CA ILE A 46 26.59 -1.02 -4.79
C ILE A 46 27.06 0.44 -4.65
N SER A 47 26.11 1.36 -4.70
CA SER A 47 26.34 2.79 -4.49
C SER A 47 26.53 3.09 -2.99
N PRO A 48 27.43 4.04 -2.64
CA PRO A 48 27.53 4.55 -1.27
C PRO A 48 26.24 5.25 -0.79
N ASP A 49 25.32 5.59 -1.70
CA ASP A 49 24.03 6.19 -1.37
C ASP A 49 23.00 5.19 -0.82
N SER A 50 23.40 3.93 -0.63
CA SER A 50 22.55 2.91 0.01
C SER A 50 22.17 3.34 1.43
N LYS A 51 20.94 3.03 1.84
CA LYS A 51 20.33 3.61 3.05
C LYS A 51 20.05 2.53 4.08
N ALA A 52 20.65 2.64 5.26
CA ALA A 52 20.20 1.88 6.42
C ALA A 52 18.78 2.34 6.80
N VAL A 53 17.79 1.45 6.64
CA VAL A 53 16.39 1.76 6.99
C VAL A 53 16.05 1.30 8.41
N VAL A 54 16.72 0.26 8.90
CA VAL A 54 16.66 -0.21 10.28
C VAL A 54 18.05 -0.67 10.69
N SER A 55 18.53 -0.22 11.84
CA SER A 55 19.80 -0.64 12.43
C SER A 55 19.57 -1.02 13.88
N CYS A 56 19.68 -2.31 14.20
CA CYS A 56 19.42 -2.85 15.52
C CYS A 56 20.69 -3.37 16.17
N PHE A 57 20.82 -3.12 17.47
CA PHE A 57 22.01 -3.38 18.26
C PHE A 57 21.64 -3.68 19.71
N TRP A 58 22.63 -4.16 20.45
CA TRP A 58 22.49 -4.47 21.87
C TRP A 58 23.12 -3.38 22.70
N LEU A 59 22.34 -2.81 23.62
CA LEU A 59 22.84 -1.93 24.66
C LEU A 59 23.50 -2.74 25.78
N GLU A 60 24.09 -2.02 26.74
CA GLU A 60 24.57 -2.62 27.98
C GLU A 60 23.46 -3.47 28.64
N HIS A 61 23.87 -4.55 29.31
CA HIS A 61 22.95 -5.53 29.93
C HIS A 61 22.06 -6.32 28.94
N GLY A 62 22.30 -6.23 27.63
CA GLY A 62 21.65 -7.09 26.64
C GLY A 62 20.23 -6.65 26.26
N GLN A 63 19.92 -5.36 26.43
CA GLN A 63 18.68 -4.76 25.92
C GLN A 63 18.77 -4.60 24.39
N TRP A 64 17.73 -5.03 23.69
CA TRP A 64 17.57 -4.88 22.24
C TRP A 64 17.07 -3.48 21.91
N GLU A 65 17.75 -2.79 21.00
CA GLU A 65 17.41 -1.43 20.57
C GLU A 65 17.56 -1.30 19.05
N CYS A 66 16.74 -0.46 18.42
CA CYS A 66 16.77 -0.24 16.98
C CYS A 66 16.62 1.24 16.61
N ASP A 67 17.51 1.74 15.77
CA ASP A 67 17.33 2.97 15.02
C ASP A 67 16.49 2.70 13.77
N VAL A 68 15.29 3.26 13.73
CA VAL A 68 14.31 3.01 12.65
C VAL A 68 14.07 4.27 11.84
N LYS A 69 14.28 4.21 10.52
CA LYS A 69 13.98 5.30 9.59
C LYS A 69 12.49 5.65 9.68
N LYS A 70 12.17 6.95 9.67
CA LYS A 70 10.79 7.43 9.67
C LYS A 70 9.96 6.76 8.55
N GLY A 71 8.81 6.21 8.91
CA GLY A 71 7.93 5.47 8.00
C GLY A 71 8.06 3.95 8.11
N PHE A 72 9.08 3.46 8.82
CA PHE A 72 9.28 2.06 9.16
C PHE A 72 8.91 1.81 10.62
N SER A 73 8.67 0.56 10.98
CA SER A 73 8.35 0.11 12.34
C SER A 73 8.77 -1.35 12.50
N GLU A 74 9.24 -1.72 13.68
CA GLU A 74 9.62 -3.09 14.05
C GLU A 74 8.92 -3.49 15.37
N ASP A 75 8.89 -4.79 15.68
CA ASP A 75 8.07 -5.36 16.76
C ASP A 75 8.80 -5.46 18.13
N GLY A 76 9.97 -4.82 18.27
CA GLY A 76 10.76 -4.72 19.51
C GLY A 76 11.48 -6.00 19.91
N SER A 77 11.59 -6.99 19.01
CA SER A 77 12.22 -8.28 19.32
C SER A 77 12.86 -8.92 18.11
N VAL A 78 13.88 -9.76 18.37
CA VAL A 78 14.62 -10.48 17.34
C VAL A 78 14.79 -11.94 17.73
N SER A 79 14.86 -12.81 16.73
CA SER A 79 15.15 -14.24 16.90
C SER A 79 15.95 -14.74 15.69
N THR A 80 15.56 -15.87 15.09
CA THR A 80 15.99 -16.25 13.73
C THR A 80 15.33 -15.39 12.65
N THR A 81 14.39 -14.52 13.03
CA THR A 81 13.75 -13.55 12.12
C THR A 81 13.67 -12.17 12.73
N LEU A 82 13.71 -11.15 11.87
CA LEU A 82 13.37 -9.77 12.18
C LEU A 82 12.33 -9.29 11.16
N LYS A 83 11.23 -8.71 11.64
CA LYS A 83 10.14 -8.20 10.79
C LYS A 83 10.05 -6.70 10.90
N VAL A 84 9.99 -6.05 9.75
CA VAL A 84 9.82 -4.60 9.64
C VAL A 84 8.61 -4.31 8.78
N LYS A 85 7.77 -3.38 9.25
CA LYS A 85 6.57 -2.92 8.58
C LYS A 85 6.73 -1.49 8.11
N ILE A 86 6.29 -1.24 6.88
CA ILE A 86 6.12 0.09 6.29
C ILE A 86 4.60 0.33 6.20
N PRO A 87 4.00 1.10 7.12
CA PRO A 87 2.54 1.20 7.20
C PRO A 87 1.88 1.83 5.98
N LYS A 88 2.58 2.78 5.33
CA LYS A 88 2.12 3.52 4.15
C LYS A 88 3.27 3.65 3.14
N PRO A 89 3.59 2.58 2.39
CA PRO A 89 4.77 2.58 1.53
C PRO A 89 4.57 3.51 0.32
N THR A 90 5.63 4.20 -0.08
CA THR A 90 5.65 5.09 -1.27
C THR A 90 6.57 4.53 -2.34
N LYS A 91 6.61 5.19 -3.51
CA LYS A 91 7.57 4.83 -4.57
C LYS A 91 9.02 4.96 -4.15
N GLU A 92 9.34 5.76 -3.13
CA GLU A 92 10.71 5.84 -2.60
C GLU A 92 11.10 4.60 -1.77
N ASP A 93 10.12 3.81 -1.32
CA ASP A 93 10.34 2.56 -0.59
C ASP A 93 10.49 1.35 -1.53
N GLU A 94 10.28 1.50 -2.83
CA GLU A 94 10.58 0.42 -3.78
C GLU A 94 12.10 0.21 -3.90
N GLY A 95 12.51 -1.03 -4.18
CA GLY A 95 13.90 -1.34 -4.48
C GLY A 95 14.39 -2.63 -3.86
N GLU A 96 15.71 -2.83 -3.96
CA GLU A 96 16.40 -3.98 -3.41
C GLU A 96 16.76 -3.74 -1.94
N TYR A 97 16.43 -4.72 -1.09
CA TYR A 97 16.74 -4.72 0.33
C TYR A 97 17.66 -5.89 0.66
N VAL A 98 18.55 -5.68 1.62
CA VAL A 98 19.43 -6.72 2.16
C VAL A 98 19.42 -6.67 3.69
N CYS A 99 19.48 -7.84 4.32
CA CYS A 99 19.61 -7.97 5.76
C CYS A 99 21.04 -8.40 6.11
N LEU A 100 21.80 -7.48 6.70
CA LEU A 100 23.18 -7.68 7.10
C LEU A 100 23.24 -8.07 8.57
N LEU A 101 23.94 -9.17 8.86
CA LEU A 101 24.21 -9.63 10.22
C LEU A 101 25.66 -9.29 10.56
N VAL A 102 25.90 -8.62 11.68
CA VAL A 102 27.23 -8.11 12.03
C VAL A 102 27.64 -8.57 13.44
N PRO A 103 28.82 -9.21 13.60
CA PRO A 103 29.75 -9.61 12.55
C PRO A 103 29.27 -10.87 11.79
N SER A 104 29.43 -10.88 10.47
CA SER A 104 29.36 -12.10 9.66
C SER A 104 30.12 -11.88 8.35
N GLU A 105 30.76 -12.93 7.87
CA GLU A 105 31.46 -12.96 6.58
C GLU A 105 30.58 -13.52 5.46
N ALA A 106 29.37 -14.01 5.80
CA ALA A 106 28.46 -14.58 4.82
C ALA A 106 27.81 -13.47 3.98
N GLN A 107 27.79 -13.66 2.66
CA GLN A 107 27.13 -12.75 1.73
C GLN A 107 25.61 -12.80 1.94
N ALA A 108 24.98 -11.67 2.25
CA ALA A 108 23.53 -11.62 2.38
C ALA A 108 22.83 -11.58 1.01
N GLU A 109 21.75 -12.35 0.88
CA GLU A 109 20.92 -12.42 -0.32
C GLU A 109 19.83 -11.33 -0.30
N PRO A 110 19.66 -10.59 -1.41
CA PRO A 110 18.69 -9.51 -1.45
C PRO A 110 17.26 -9.99 -1.71
N CYS A 111 16.29 -9.15 -1.36
CA CYS A 111 14.89 -9.25 -1.76
C CYS A 111 14.40 -7.92 -2.34
N VAL A 112 13.44 -7.99 -3.26
CA VAL A 112 12.93 -6.80 -3.96
C VAL A 112 11.55 -6.43 -3.44
N LEU A 113 11.39 -5.20 -2.95
CA LEU A 113 10.09 -4.61 -2.66
C LEU A 113 9.60 -3.87 -3.92
N THR A 114 8.50 -4.38 -4.49
CA THR A 114 7.77 -3.69 -5.54
C THR A 114 6.38 -3.37 -5.03
N LEU A 115 5.99 -2.10 -5.09
CA LEU A 115 4.59 -1.70 -5.00
C LEU A 115 3.98 -1.97 -6.37
N ALA A 116 3.83 -3.26 -6.67
CA ALA A 116 3.03 -3.67 -7.79
C ALA A 116 1.62 -3.12 -7.56
N MET A 117 1.11 -2.38 -8.54
CA MET A 117 -0.30 -2.02 -8.62
C MET A 117 -1.07 -3.32 -8.40
N LEU A 118 -1.68 -3.52 -7.24
CA LEU A 118 -2.42 -4.74 -6.97
C LEU A 118 -3.58 -4.74 -7.97
N PRO A 119 -3.59 -5.60 -9.02
CA PRO A 119 -4.62 -5.54 -10.04
C PRO A 119 -6.02 -5.80 -9.46
N ASN A 120 -6.06 -6.37 -8.24
CA ASN A 120 -7.25 -6.70 -7.49
C ASN A 120 -7.50 -5.79 -6.27
N ALA A 121 -6.66 -4.78 -6.00
CA ALA A 121 -6.93 -3.85 -4.89
C ALA A 121 -8.16 -3.02 -5.23
N LYS A 122 -9.25 -3.19 -4.48
CA LYS A 122 -10.46 -2.41 -4.70
C LYS A 122 -10.22 -0.97 -4.22
N PRO A 123 -10.58 0.05 -5.01
CA PRO A 123 -10.53 1.43 -4.52
C PRO A 123 -11.49 1.57 -3.33
N MET A 124 -11.18 2.49 -2.42
CA MET A 124 -12.13 2.82 -1.36
C MET A 124 -13.42 3.37 -1.97
N PRO A 125 -14.60 3.07 -1.38
CA PRO A 125 -15.85 3.60 -1.88
C PRO A 125 -15.84 5.14 -1.83
N PRO A 126 -16.44 5.81 -2.83
CA PRO A 126 -16.69 7.24 -2.77
C PRO A 126 -17.53 7.60 -1.53
N TYR A 127 -17.35 8.81 -1.03
CA TYR A 127 -18.10 9.32 0.13
C TYR A 127 -18.60 10.74 -0.12
N ASN A 128 -19.44 11.25 0.78
CA ASN A 128 -20.10 12.56 0.67
C ASN A 128 -20.79 12.76 -0.70
N LEU A 129 -21.64 11.80 -1.09
CA LEU A 129 -22.50 11.97 -2.27
C LEU A 129 -23.51 13.08 -2.01
N THR A 130 -23.50 14.12 -2.84
CA THR A 130 -24.40 15.28 -2.76
C THR A 130 -25.17 15.48 -4.06
N ILE A 131 -26.37 16.06 -3.94
CA ILE A 131 -27.15 16.55 -5.07
C ILE A 131 -26.78 18.01 -5.29
N GLU A 132 -26.25 18.35 -6.46
CA GLU A 132 -25.82 19.71 -6.80
C GLU A 132 -26.92 20.49 -7.50
N ASP A 133 -27.65 19.85 -8.42
CA ASP A 133 -28.72 20.47 -9.21
C ASP A 133 -29.77 19.44 -9.65
N THR A 134 -31.01 19.91 -9.85
CA THR A 134 -32.14 19.08 -10.29
C THR A 134 -33.04 19.85 -11.26
N THR A 135 -33.31 19.26 -12.42
CA THR A 135 -34.30 19.75 -13.40
C THR A 135 -35.50 18.81 -13.46
N ASN A 136 -36.44 19.07 -14.39
CA ASN A 136 -37.57 18.17 -14.63
C ASN A 136 -37.15 16.81 -15.23
N ASP A 137 -35.95 16.72 -15.78
CA ASP A 137 -35.45 15.58 -16.57
C ASP A 137 -33.99 15.19 -16.24
N SER A 138 -33.34 15.84 -15.27
CA SER A 138 -31.96 15.54 -14.91
C SER A 138 -31.66 15.77 -13.42
N ILE A 139 -30.65 15.05 -12.92
CA ILE A 139 -30.10 15.20 -11.57
C ILE A 139 -28.57 15.23 -11.68
N THR A 140 -27.95 16.30 -11.19
CA THR A 140 -26.49 16.41 -11.09
C THR A 140 -26.05 16.05 -9.68
N VAL A 141 -25.10 15.12 -9.59
CA VAL A 141 -24.54 14.63 -8.33
C VAL A 141 -23.04 14.83 -8.29
N SER A 142 -22.51 15.11 -7.11
CA SER A 142 -21.07 15.14 -6.85
C SER A 142 -20.68 14.27 -5.67
N TRP A 143 -19.42 13.88 -5.58
CA TRP A 143 -18.89 13.05 -4.50
C TRP A 143 -17.43 13.39 -4.23
N VAL A 144 -16.88 12.79 -3.17
CA VAL A 144 -15.44 12.78 -2.93
C VAL A 144 -14.89 11.39 -3.25
N ALA A 145 -13.82 11.34 -4.05
CA ALA A 145 -13.12 10.10 -4.37
C ALA A 145 -12.52 9.48 -3.10
N GLY A 146 -12.69 8.17 -2.92
CA GLY A 146 -11.96 7.43 -1.90
C GLY A 146 -10.47 7.34 -2.25
N GLU A 147 -9.62 6.94 -1.29
CA GLU A 147 -8.22 6.62 -1.61
C GLU A 147 -8.15 5.38 -2.54
N SER A 148 -7.29 5.44 -3.55
CA SER A 148 -6.98 4.31 -4.44
C SER A 148 -5.51 3.96 -4.33
N GLU A 149 -5.23 2.66 -4.30
CA GLU A 149 -3.90 2.07 -4.21
C GLU A 149 -3.18 2.19 -5.56
N PHE A 150 -2.83 3.44 -5.92
CA PHE A 150 -1.97 3.83 -7.04
C PHE A 150 -2.55 3.63 -8.45
N LEU A 151 -3.83 3.27 -8.59
CA LEU A 151 -4.51 3.15 -9.88
C LEU A 151 -5.47 4.33 -10.13
N PRO A 152 -5.55 4.85 -11.37
CA PRO A 152 -6.58 5.83 -11.74
C PRO A 152 -7.96 5.24 -11.46
N GLN A 153 -8.80 6.03 -10.80
CA GLN A 153 -10.17 5.62 -10.49
C GLN A 153 -11.10 6.01 -11.63
N VAL A 154 -12.06 5.15 -11.92
CA VAL A 154 -13.23 5.44 -12.74
C VAL A 154 -14.45 5.22 -11.86
N PHE A 155 -15.46 6.06 -12.00
CA PHE A 155 -16.68 5.95 -11.20
C PHE A 155 -17.82 5.33 -12.02
N ARG A 156 -18.72 4.64 -11.32
CA ARG A 156 -19.95 4.10 -11.88
C ARG A 156 -21.11 4.56 -11.03
N VAL A 157 -21.97 5.38 -11.61
CA VAL A 157 -23.22 5.82 -10.99
C VAL A 157 -24.26 4.74 -11.25
N ARG A 158 -25.01 4.35 -10.22
CA ARG A 158 -26.20 3.51 -10.35
C ARG A 158 -27.40 4.25 -9.79
N TYR A 159 -28.56 4.09 -10.44
CA TYR A 159 -29.78 4.76 -10.03
C TYR A 159 -31.02 3.94 -10.38
N ARG A 160 -32.09 4.08 -9.61
CA ARG A 160 -33.40 3.46 -9.90
C ARG A 160 -34.55 4.31 -9.41
N ASN A 161 -35.69 4.20 -10.08
CA ASN A 161 -36.96 4.78 -9.64
C ASN A 161 -37.51 3.96 -8.46
N THR A 162 -37.83 4.61 -7.34
CA THR A 162 -38.33 3.93 -6.13
C THR A 162 -39.85 3.81 -6.09
N ALA A 163 -40.57 4.50 -6.96
CA ALA A 163 -42.04 4.45 -7.04
C ALA A 163 -42.57 3.10 -7.56
N ALA A 164 -41.74 2.33 -8.28
CA ALA A 164 -42.08 0.99 -8.76
C ALA A 164 -41.29 -0.08 -7.98
N VAL A 165 -42.00 -0.92 -7.22
CA VAL A 165 -41.40 -2.05 -6.50
C VAL A 165 -40.68 -2.97 -7.49
N GLY A 166 -39.38 -3.15 -7.30
CA GLY A 166 -38.56 -4.01 -8.16
C GLY A 166 -37.99 -3.32 -9.41
N SER A 167 -38.04 -1.99 -9.52
CA SER A 167 -37.36 -1.28 -10.63
C SER A 167 -35.87 -1.68 -10.70
N PRO A 168 -35.36 -2.06 -11.89
CA PRO A 168 -33.96 -2.40 -12.06
C PRO A 168 -33.09 -1.15 -11.88
N TYR A 169 -31.84 -1.35 -11.43
CA TYR A 169 -30.82 -0.31 -11.46
C TYR A 169 -30.36 -0.07 -12.90
N LYS A 170 -30.28 1.21 -13.26
CA LYS A 170 -29.53 1.70 -14.42
C LYS A 170 -28.12 2.05 -13.99
N PHE A 171 -27.18 2.02 -14.93
CA PHE A 171 -25.75 2.22 -14.66
C PHE A 171 -25.12 3.12 -15.71
N GLU A 172 -24.35 4.10 -15.27
CA GLU A 172 -23.58 5.00 -16.13
C GLU A 172 -22.10 5.00 -15.72
N GLU A 173 -21.20 4.91 -16.70
CA GLU A 173 -19.76 5.01 -16.46
C GLU A 173 -19.30 6.46 -16.58
N VAL A 174 -18.60 6.94 -15.55
CA VAL A 174 -18.05 8.29 -15.51
C VAL A 174 -16.58 8.20 -15.91
N TYR A 175 -16.31 8.40 -17.21
CA TYR A 175 -14.97 8.35 -17.77
C TYR A 175 -14.22 9.65 -17.45
N SER A 176 -13.44 9.66 -16.36
CA SER A 176 -12.40 10.63 -15.96
C SER A 176 -12.20 10.54 -14.44
N ASN A 177 -11.25 11.31 -13.89
CA ASN A 177 -11.14 11.58 -12.46
C ASN A 177 -12.20 12.58 -11.95
N ASN A 178 -13.20 12.94 -12.77
CA ASN A 178 -14.26 13.85 -12.35
C ASN A 178 -15.11 13.20 -11.25
N THR A 179 -15.39 13.96 -10.20
CA THR A 179 -16.24 13.55 -9.09
C THR A 179 -17.60 14.24 -9.14
N ILE A 180 -18.08 14.53 -10.34
CA ILE A 180 -19.37 15.14 -10.65
C ILE A 180 -19.95 14.49 -11.91
N TYR A 181 -21.25 14.26 -11.92
CA TYR A 181 -21.95 13.66 -13.06
C TYR A 181 -23.42 14.07 -13.11
N THR A 182 -23.95 14.27 -14.32
CA THR A 182 -25.36 14.58 -14.55
C THR A 182 -26.08 13.38 -15.16
N ILE A 183 -27.07 12.86 -14.42
CA ILE A 183 -27.97 11.80 -14.87
C ILE A 183 -29.11 12.46 -15.66
N THR A 184 -29.32 12.04 -16.90
CA THR A 184 -30.38 12.55 -17.79
C THR A 184 -31.56 11.57 -17.92
N ASP A 185 -32.59 11.97 -18.68
CA ASP A 185 -33.77 11.16 -18.99
C ASP A 185 -34.56 10.72 -17.73
N MET A 186 -34.59 11.60 -16.74
CA MET A 186 -35.32 11.42 -15.50
C MET A 186 -36.80 11.78 -15.70
N ARG A 187 -37.66 11.19 -14.86
CA ARG A 187 -39.08 11.54 -14.83
C ARG A 187 -39.31 12.61 -13.78
N SER A 188 -40.08 13.64 -14.14
CA SER A 188 -40.47 14.67 -13.20
C SER A 188 -41.29 14.09 -12.04
N ASN A 189 -41.19 14.75 -10.88
CA ASN A 189 -41.93 14.38 -9.67
C ASN A 189 -41.83 12.88 -9.31
N THR A 190 -40.65 12.29 -9.51
CA THR A 190 -40.38 10.88 -9.29
C THR A 190 -39.18 10.75 -8.37
N GLU A 191 -39.30 9.89 -7.36
CA GLU A 191 -38.21 9.62 -6.41
C GLU A 191 -37.22 8.59 -6.97
N TYR A 192 -35.94 8.85 -6.73
CA TYR A 192 -34.83 8.03 -7.21
C TYR A 192 -33.85 7.72 -6.07
N GLU A 193 -33.36 6.48 -6.06
CA GLU A 193 -32.22 6.08 -5.25
C GLU A 193 -30.96 6.12 -6.11
N ILE A 194 -29.91 6.80 -5.66
CA ILE A 194 -28.65 6.97 -6.38
C ILE A 194 -27.49 6.43 -5.51
N SER A 195 -26.54 5.74 -6.10
CA SER A 195 -25.27 5.39 -5.46
C SER A 195 -24.11 5.51 -6.44
N VAL A 196 -22.91 5.78 -5.93
CA VAL A 196 -21.68 5.84 -6.73
C VAL A 196 -20.70 4.78 -6.23
N MET A 197 -20.08 4.08 -7.17
CA MET A 197 -19.07 3.07 -6.90
C MET A 197 -17.77 3.45 -7.62
N ALA A 198 -16.63 3.15 -7.02
CA ALA A 198 -15.33 3.30 -7.68
C ALA A 198 -14.89 1.95 -8.26
N LYS A 199 -14.26 1.99 -9.44
CA LYS A 199 -13.50 0.90 -10.05
C LYS A 199 -12.12 1.42 -10.42
N ASN A 200 -11.11 0.57 -10.43
CA ASN A 200 -9.84 0.95 -11.04
C ASN A 200 -10.00 0.91 -12.57
N SER A 201 -9.41 1.88 -13.28
CA SER A 201 -9.23 1.75 -14.73
C SER A 201 -8.30 0.56 -15.00
N LYS A 202 -8.70 -0.36 -15.87
CA LYS A 202 -7.82 -1.42 -16.38
C LYS A 202 -6.79 -0.83 -17.33
#